data_AF-A0A256FXY1-F1
#
_entry.id   AF-A0A256FXY1-F1
#
_cell.length_a   1.000
_cell.length_b   1.000
_cell.length_c   1.000
_cell.angle_alpha   90.00
_cell.angle_beta   90.00
_cell.angle_gamma   90.00
#
_symmetry.space_group_name_H-M   'P 1'
#
loop_
_entity.id
_entity.type
_entity.pdbx_description
1 polymer ?
#
loop_
_entity_poly.entity_id
_entity_poly.type
_entity_poly.pdbx_seq_one_letter_code
_entity_poly.pdbx_strand_id
1 'polypeptide(L)'
;MSGTDVVVYGLIYMVPMAPVAVFGFISNFSFGMTALVYVVAAIAMTFSAFSYKEMAQRYPVAGSVYSYVRFGINGHVGYLAGWAILLDYLLLPALLAVFAASAMTGLWPAVPVWAWVVLFVLAATFINLGGIALTATVN
;
A
#
# COMPACT_ATOMS: atom_id res chain seq x y z
N MET A 1 -1.36 7.62 -22.97
CA MET A 1 -2.38 6.81 -22.25
C MET A 1 -3.69 7.57 -22.28
N SER A 2 -4.79 6.92 -22.65
CA SER A 2 -6.13 7.47 -22.53
C SER A 2 -6.48 7.66 -21.05
N GLY A 3 -7.37 8.60 -20.71
CA GLY A 3 -7.83 8.78 -19.33
C GLY A 3 -8.41 7.50 -18.72
N THR A 4 -9.07 6.69 -19.55
CA THR A 4 -9.58 5.37 -19.15
C THR A 4 -8.47 4.39 -18.80
N ASP A 5 -7.34 4.42 -19.52
CA ASP A 5 -6.19 3.54 -19.24
C ASP A 5 -5.60 3.84 -17.87
N VAL A 6 -5.50 5.12 -17.50
CA VAL A 6 -4.99 5.55 -16.19
C VAL A 6 -5.91 5.11 -15.05
N VAL A 7 -7.23 5.21 -15.24
CA VAL A 7 -8.21 4.76 -14.25
C VAL A 7 -8.18 3.23 -14.09
N VAL A 8 -8.16 2.49 -15.20
CA VAL A 8 -8.08 1.02 -15.18
C VAL A 8 -6.78 0.57 -14.52
N TYR A 9 -5.66 1.19 -14.88
CA TYR A 9 -4.36 0.89 -14.26
C TYR A 9 -4.36 1.18 -12.75
N GLY A 10 -4.92 2.32 -12.32
CA GLY A 10 -5.07 2.65 -10.90
C GLY A 10 -5.94 1.65 -10.14
N LEU A 11 -7.02 1.16 -10.76
CA LEU A 11 -7.92 0.17 -10.16
C LEU A 11 -7.25 -1.21 -10.02
N ILE A 12 -6.45 -1.62 -11.00
CA ILE A 12 -5.63 -2.84 -10.94
C ILE A 12 -4.59 -2.71 -9.81
N TYR A 13 -3.95 -1.53 -9.68
CA TYR A 13 -2.93 -1.28 -8.65
C TYR A 13 -3.48 -1.23 -7.22
N MET A 14 -4.79 -1.00 -7.05
CA MET A 14 -5.43 -0.89 -5.74
C MET A 14 -5.52 -2.22 -4.96
N VAL A 15 -5.04 -3.34 -5.53
CA VAL A 15 -5.06 -4.69 -4.96
C VAL A 15 -6.43 -5.01 -4.32
N PRO A 16 -7.49 -5.25 -5.14
CA PRO A 16 -8.85 -5.49 -4.63
C PRO A 16 -8.97 -6.67 -3.66
N MET A 17 -7.98 -7.55 -3.64
CA MET A 17 -7.90 -8.71 -2.74
C MET A 17 -7.42 -8.34 -1.33
N ALA A 18 -6.81 -7.17 -1.12
CA ALA A 18 -6.27 -6.79 0.19
C ALA A 18 -7.31 -6.78 1.32
N PRO A 19 -8.55 -6.27 1.13
CA PRO A 19 -9.62 -6.36 2.14
C PRO A 19 -9.94 -7.79 2.61
N VAL A 20 -9.79 -8.79 1.74
CA VAL A 20 -10.10 -10.19 2.06
C VAL A 20 -9.15 -10.73 3.12
N ALA A 21 -7.87 -10.36 3.06
CA ALA A 21 -6.85 -10.83 3.99
C ALA A 21 -7.06 -10.31 5.42
N VAL A 22 -7.63 -9.12 5.58
CA VAL A 22 -7.82 -8.45 6.88
C VAL A 22 -9.26 -8.52 7.39
N PHE A 23 -10.19 -9.05 6.60
CA PHE A 23 -11.62 -9.08 6.92
C PHE A 23 -11.92 -9.68 8.30
N GLY A 24 -11.31 -10.81 8.63
CA GLY A 24 -11.52 -11.50 9.91
C GLY A 24 -11.05 -10.69 11.12
N PHE A 25 -9.92 -9.99 10.99
CA PHE A 25 -9.41 -9.09 12.02
C PHE A 25 -10.35 -7.90 12.20
N ILE A 26 -10.69 -7.21 11.10
CA ILE A 26 -11.58 -6.04 11.14
C ILE A 26 -12.92 -6.42 11.75
N SER A 27 -13.52 -7.53 11.33
CA SER A 27 -14.80 -8.01 11.87
C SER A 27 -14.76 -8.24 13.39
N ASN A 28 -13.67 -8.81 13.91
CA ASN A 28 -13.49 -8.99 15.36
C ASN A 28 -13.38 -7.64 16.09
N PHE A 29 -12.53 -6.72 15.61
CA PHE A 29 -12.33 -5.42 16.25
C PHE A 29 -13.56 -4.50 16.13
N SER A 30 -14.36 -4.66 15.07
CA SER A 30 -15.55 -3.86 14.82
C SER A 30 -16.84 -4.51 15.31
N PHE A 31 -16.80 -5.60 16.07
CA PHE A 31 -17.97 -6.34 16.53
C PHE A 31 -18.96 -6.69 15.39
N GLY A 32 -18.44 -7.10 14.23
CA GLY A 32 -19.23 -7.44 13.05
C GLY A 32 -19.63 -6.26 12.15
N MET A 33 -19.32 -5.01 12.52
CA MET A 33 -19.64 -3.81 11.74
C MET A 33 -18.66 -3.51 10.59
N THR A 34 -18.13 -4.55 9.94
CA THR A 34 -17.07 -4.43 8.92
C THR A 34 -17.45 -3.51 7.76
N ALA A 35 -18.70 -3.56 7.30
CA ALA A 35 -19.18 -2.70 6.22
C ALA A 35 -19.08 -1.20 6.58
N LEU A 36 -19.40 -0.82 7.82
CA LEU A 36 -19.31 0.56 8.28
C LEU A 36 -17.86 1.02 8.37
N VAL A 37 -16.95 0.15 8.81
CA VAL A 37 -15.50 0.44 8.81
C VAL A 37 -15.02 0.79 7.40
N TYR A 38 -15.39 -0.01 6.39
CA TYR A 38 -15.01 0.25 5.00
C TYR A 38 -15.66 1.52 4.43
N VAL A 39 -16.91 1.83 4.79
CA VAL A 39 -17.56 3.10 4.37
C VAL A 39 -16.83 4.30 4.94
N VAL A 40 -16.51 4.29 6.24
CA VAL A 40 -15.78 5.40 6.88
C VAL A 40 -14.38 5.53 6.29
N ALA A 41 -13.68 4.40 6.07
CA ALA A 41 -12.38 4.40 5.41
C ALA A 41 -12.45 4.97 3.99
N ALA A 42 -13.46 4.61 3.20
CA ALA A 42 -13.66 5.13 1.85
C ALA A 42 -13.87 6.65 1.83
N ILE A 43 -14.64 7.18 2.78
CA ILE A 43 -14.84 8.63 2.93
C ILE A 43 -13.50 9.31 3.24
N ALA A 44 -12.73 8.80 4.20
CA ALA A 44 -11.42 9.34 4.55
C ALA A 44 -10.42 9.29 3.38
N MET A 45 -10.39 8.19 2.62
CA MET A 45 -9.56 8.04 1.43
C MET A 45 -9.99 8.99 0.30
N THR A 46 -11.29 9.31 0.19
CA THR A 46 -11.80 10.25 -0.81
C THR A 46 -11.28 11.67 -0.54
N PHE A 47 -11.28 12.12 0.72
CA PHE A 47 -10.66 13.40 1.09
C PHE A 47 -9.17 13.43 0.78
N SER A 48 -8.47 12.32 1.03
CA SER A 48 -7.05 12.18 0.67
C SER A 48 -6.85 12.32 -0.84
N ALA A 49 -7.65 11.60 -1.65
CA ALA A 49 -7.59 11.66 -3.10
C ALA A 49 -7.85 13.06 -3.67
N PHE A 50 -8.81 13.80 -3.11
CA PHE A 50 -9.05 15.19 -3.51
C PHE A 50 -7.90 16.12 -3.15
N SER A 51 -7.29 15.94 -1.98
CA SER A 51 -6.08 16.70 -1.59
C SER A 51 -4.93 16.48 -2.59
N TYR A 52 -4.67 15.21 -2.99
CA TYR A 52 -3.67 14.90 -4.00
C TYR A 52 -4.01 15.50 -5.37
N LYS A 53 -5.28 15.44 -5.79
CA LYS A 53 -5.73 16.01 -7.06
C LYS A 53 -5.44 17.51 -7.15
N GLU A 54 -5.83 18.27 -6.13
CA GLU A 54 -5.62 19.73 -6.10
C GLU A 54 -4.13 20.07 -6.08
N MET A 55 -3.33 19.35 -5.29
CA MET A 55 -1.89 19.60 -5.20
C MET A 55 -1.14 19.23 -6.49
N ALA A 56 -1.53 18.14 -7.15
CA ALA A 56 -0.97 17.73 -8.43
C ALA A 56 -1.28 18.72 -9.56
N GLN A 57 -2.46 19.36 -9.52
CA GLN A 57 -2.82 20.41 -10.47
C GLN A 57 -2.06 21.72 -10.20
N ARG A 58 -1.89 22.07 -8.92
CA ARG A 58 -1.24 23.33 -8.51
C ARG A 58 0.28 23.30 -8.66
N TYR A 59 0.90 22.15 -8.38
CA TYR A 59 2.34 21.97 -8.47
C TYR A 59 2.64 20.80 -9.41
N PRO A 60 2.79 21.06 -10.73
CA PRO A 60 3.06 20.04 -11.74
C PRO A 60 4.54 19.60 -11.71
N VAL A 61 5.01 19.25 -10.52
CA VAL A 61 6.33 18.69 -10.27
C VAL A 61 6.17 17.20 -10.04
N ALA A 62 7.14 16.41 -10.51
CA ALA A 62 7.27 15.02 -10.10
C ALA A 62 7.62 15.00 -8.59
N GLY A 63 6.59 15.01 -7.76
CA GLY A 63 6.71 15.20 -6.32
C GLY A 63 5.75 14.29 -5.59
N SER A 64 6.31 13.41 -4.75
CA SER A 64 5.53 12.62 -3.79
C SER A 64 4.98 13.54 -2.67
N VAL A 65 4.35 12.95 -1.65
CA VAL A 65 3.82 13.63 -0.45
C VAL A 65 4.79 14.66 0.12
N TYR A 66 6.09 14.35 0.13
CA TYR A 66 7.16 15.25 0.52
C TYR A 66 7.05 16.63 -0.16
N SER A 67 6.91 16.66 -1.49
CA SER A 67 6.86 17.90 -2.26
C SER A 67 5.58 18.65 -1.99
N TYR A 68 4.43 17.97 -1.96
CA TYR A 68 3.15 18.62 -1.69
C TYR A 68 3.10 19.27 -0.30
N VAL A 69 3.56 18.57 0.74
CA VAL A 69 3.60 19.11 2.10
C VAL A 69 4.62 20.24 2.21
N ARG A 70 5.77 20.12 1.54
CA ARG A 70 6.80 21.17 1.50
C ARG A 70 6.29 22.49 0.89
N PHE A 71 5.50 22.42 -0.18
CA PHE A 71 4.92 23.61 -0.82
C PHE A 71 3.66 24.12 -0.12
N GLY A 72 2.89 23.26 0.55
CA GLY A 72 1.66 23.64 1.23
C GLY A 72 1.83 24.20 2.64
N ILE A 73 2.82 23.68 3.40
CA ILE A 73 3.02 24.03 4.81
C ILE A 73 4.40 24.66 5.03
N ASN A 74 5.45 23.85 5.10
CA ASN A 74 6.84 24.29 5.22
C ASN A 74 7.82 23.12 4.97
N GLY A 75 9.11 23.43 4.84
CA GLY A 75 10.16 22.44 4.59
C GLY A 75 10.37 21.40 5.71
N HIS A 76 10.15 21.77 6.98
CA HIS A 76 10.36 20.86 8.12
C HIS A 76 9.29 19.77 8.20
N VAL A 77 8.03 20.16 8.02
CA VAL A 77 6.90 19.22 7.96
C VAL A 77 6.98 18.40 6.68
N GLY A 78 7.44 19.00 5.57
CA GLY A 78 7.75 18.27 4.34
C GLY A 78 8.77 17.15 4.58
N TYR A 79 9.87 17.44 5.28
CA TYR A 79 10.88 16.43 5.64
C TYR A 79 10.31 15.27 6.48
N LEU A 80 9.51 15.58 7.50
CA LEU A 80 8.84 14.55 8.31
C LEU A 80 7.86 13.71 7.47
N ALA A 81 7.10 14.35 6.58
CA ALA A 81 6.19 13.64 5.67
C ALA A 81 6.95 12.73 4.69
N GLY A 82 8.14 13.17 4.23
CA GLY A 82 9.05 12.34 3.44
C GLY A 82 9.51 11.08 4.19
N TRP A 83 9.89 11.22 5.46
CA TRP A 83 10.22 10.05 6.30
C TRP A 83 9.03 9.15 6.54
N ALA A 84 7.84 9.71 6.80
CA ALA A 84 6.63 8.93 7.01
C ALA A 84 6.30 8.05 5.80
N ILE A 85 6.37 8.59 4.57
CA ILE A 85 6.09 7.80 3.37
C ILE A 85 7.20 6.77 3.07
N LEU A 86 8.46 7.07 3.37
CA LEU A 86 9.55 6.09 3.26
C LEU A 86 9.37 4.92 4.23
N LEU A 87 8.95 5.21 5.45
CA LEU A 87 8.62 4.17 6.44
C LEU A 87 7.42 3.35 5.99
N ASP A 88 6.38 3.98 5.45
CA ASP A 88 5.22 3.27 4.89
C ASP A 88 5.66 2.28 3.80
N TYR A 89 6.49 2.71 2.85
CA TYR A 89 7.03 1.84 1.80
C TYR A 89 7.90 0.69 2.33
N LEU A 90 8.62 0.90 3.44
CA LEU A 90 9.45 -0.14 4.05
C LEU A 90 8.63 -1.14 4.86
N LEU A 91 7.60 -0.66 5.57
CA LEU A 91 6.83 -1.44 6.52
C LEU A 91 5.70 -2.23 5.86
N LEU A 92 5.08 -1.70 4.80
CA LEU A 92 3.98 -2.37 4.11
C LEU A 92 4.34 -3.78 3.59
N PRO A 93 5.48 -3.99 2.89
CA PRO A 93 5.86 -5.33 2.44
C PRO A 93 6.07 -6.31 3.60
N ALA A 94 6.67 -5.84 4.71
CA ALA A 94 6.88 -6.65 5.89
C ALA A 94 5.55 -7.04 6.55
N LEU A 95 4.61 -6.09 6.67
CA LEU A 95 3.27 -6.33 7.20
C LEU A 95 2.52 -7.38 6.37
N LEU A 96 2.55 -7.25 5.04
CA LEU A 96 1.89 -8.19 4.12
C LEU A 96 2.51 -9.59 4.20
N ALA A 97 3.83 -9.71 4.34
CA ALA A 97 4.49 -11.00 4.52
C ALA A 97 4.06 -11.71 5.82
N VAL A 98 3.91 -10.95 6.91
CA VAL A 98 3.41 -11.49 8.19
C VAL A 98 1.94 -11.91 8.07
N PHE A 99 1.10 -11.13 7.41
CA PHE A 99 -0.30 -11.51 7.16
C PHE A 99 -0.41 -12.79 6.34
N ALA A 100 0.34 -12.89 5.23
CA ALA A 100 0.40 -14.11 4.42
C ALA A 100 0.90 -15.31 5.25
N ALA A 101 1.96 -15.13 6.05
CA ALA A 101 2.48 -16.18 6.93
C ALA A 101 1.44 -16.65 7.96
N SER A 102 0.72 -15.72 8.58
CA SER A 102 -0.33 -16.04 9.56
C SER A 102 -1.49 -16.84 8.93
N ALA A 103 -1.91 -16.49 7.72
CA ALA A 103 -2.89 -17.24 6.96
C ALA A 103 -2.41 -18.67 6.64
N MET A 104 -1.13 -18.84 6.32
CA MET A 104 -0.57 -20.17 6.02
C MET A 104 -0.44 -21.08 7.23
N THR A 105 -0.16 -20.53 8.40
CA THR A 105 -0.15 -21.33 9.63
C THR A 105 -1.51 -21.92 9.99
N GLY A 106 -2.60 -21.29 9.55
CA GLY A 106 -3.94 -21.88 9.68
C GLY A 106 -4.15 -23.12 8.82
N LEU A 107 -3.46 -23.22 7.68
CA LEU A 107 -3.56 -24.34 6.74
C LEU A 107 -2.52 -25.44 7.03
N TRP A 108 -1.30 -25.05 7.43
CA TRP A 108 -0.23 -25.96 7.84
C TRP A 108 0.31 -25.62 9.23
N PRO A 109 -0.35 -26.10 10.31
CA PRO A 109 0.02 -25.78 11.69
C PRO A 109 1.40 -26.32 12.11
N ALA A 110 1.90 -27.34 11.42
CA ALA A 110 3.19 -27.96 11.72
C ALA A 110 4.39 -27.09 11.34
N VAL A 111 4.21 -26.10 10.46
CA VAL A 111 5.28 -25.21 10.00
C VAL A 111 5.25 -23.92 10.81
N PRO A 112 6.36 -23.50 11.45
CA PRO A 112 6.37 -22.30 12.27
C PRO A 112 6.23 -21.02 11.42
N VAL A 113 5.62 -19.99 11.99
CA VAL A 113 5.34 -18.70 11.32
C VAL A 113 6.59 -18.10 10.66
N TRP A 114 7.75 -18.15 11.34
CA TRP A 114 8.99 -17.55 10.82
C TRP A 114 9.44 -18.18 9.50
N ALA A 115 9.19 -19.48 9.30
CA ALA A 115 9.56 -20.17 8.06
C ALA A 115 8.72 -19.66 6.87
N TRP A 116 7.43 -19.42 7.10
CA TRP A 116 6.56 -18.79 6.11
C TRP A 116 6.96 -17.35 5.81
N VAL A 117 7.31 -16.56 6.82
CA VAL A 117 7.81 -15.19 6.61
C VAL A 117 9.07 -15.19 5.75
N VAL A 118 10.06 -16.03 6.07
CA VAL A 118 11.30 -16.15 5.28
C VAL A 118 10.98 -16.56 3.83
N LEU A 119 10.10 -17.55 3.64
CA LEU A 119 9.68 -17.98 2.30
C LEU A 119 9.04 -16.84 1.50
N PHE A 120 8.10 -16.10 2.07
CA PHE A 120 7.42 -15.00 1.39
C PHE A 120 8.34 -13.83 1.10
N VAL A 121 9.24 -13.48 2.03
CA VAL A 121 10.24 -12.44 1.81
C VAL A 121 11.18 -12.84 0.68
N LEU A 122 11.73 -14.06 0.70
CA LEU A 122 12.62 -14.53 -0.38
C LEU A 122 11.90 -14.56 -1.72
N ALA A 123 10.67 -15.11 -1.78
CA ALA A 123 9.88 -15.15 -3.01
C ALA A 123 9.61 -13.73 -3.54
N ALA A 124 9.18 -12.80 -2.68
CA ALA A 124 8.98 -11.42 -3.05
C ALA A 124 10.29 -10.76 -3.53
N THR A 125 11.42 -11.00 -2.85
CA THR A 125 12.73 -10.49 -3.27
C THR A 125 13.11 -11.01 -4.66
N PHE A 126 12.99 -12.30 -4.93
CA PHE A 126 13.31 -12.86 -6.25
C PHE A 126 12.40 -12.31 -7.35
N ILE A 127 11.09 -12.20 -7.08
CA ILE A 127 10.14 -11.60 -8.03
C ILE A 127 10.49 -10.13 -8.28
N ASN A 128 10.81 -9.36 -7.25
CA ASN A 128 11.20 -7.96 -7.38
C ASN A 128 12.51 -7.83 -8.17
N LEU A 129 13.52 -8.67 -7.90
CA LEU A 129 14.78 -8.65 -8.64
C LEU A 129 14.57 -9.01 -10.13
N GLY A 130 13.75 -10.02 -10.42
CA GLY A 130 13.38 -10.38 -11.78
C GLY A 130 12.56 -9.29 -12.49
N GLY A 131 11.63 -8.65 -11.78
CA GLY A 131 10.82 -7.54 -12.30
C GLY A 131 11.64 -6.28 -12.56
N ILE A 132 12.63 -5.98 -11.71
CA ILE A 132 13.58 -4.89 -11.93
C ILE A 132 14.43 -5.19 -13.16
N ALA A 133 14.92 -6.43 -13.34
CA ALA A 133 15.69 -6.82 -14.52
C ALA A 133 14.86 -6.69 -15.82
N LEU A 134 13.57 -7.03 -15.77
CA LEU A 134 12.65 -6.89 -16.91
C LEU A 134 12.33 -5.41 -17.20
N THR A 135 12.11 -4.60 -16.16
CA THR A 135 11.84 -3.16 -16.30
C THR A 135 13.08 -2.41 -16.81
N ALA A 136 14.28 -2.83 -16.41
CA ALA A 136 15.54 -2.26 -16.85
C ALA A 136 15.92 -2.62 -18.29
N THR A 137 15.32 -3.67 -18.88
CA THR A 137 15.58 -4.07 -20.29
C THR A 137 14.58 -3.48 -21.28
N VAL A 138 13.41 -3.03 -20.80
CA VAL A 138 12.34 -2.45 -21.63
C VAL A 138 12.39 -0.91 -21.71
N ASN A 139 13.18 -0.28 -20.84
CA ASN A 139 13.43 1.18 -20.82
C ASN A 139 14.73 1.51 -21.56
#